data_AF-A0A2J7Q5R0-F1
#
_entry.id   AF-A0A2J7Q5R0-F1
#
_cell.length_a   1.000
_cell.length_b   1.000
_cell.length_c   1.000
_cell.angle_alpha   90.00
_cell.angle_beta   90.00
_cell.angle_gamma   90.00
#
_symmetry.space_group_name_H-M   'P 1'
#
loop_
_entity.id
_entity.type
_entity.pdbx_description
1 polymer ?
#
loop_
_entity_poly.entity_id
_entity_poly.type
_entity_poly.pdbx_seq_one_letter_code
_entity_poly.pdbx_strand_id
1 'polypeptide(L)'
;MCPSNCSSDKRQGVCDKKYGRCLCSSGFGGEDCSVALHGSQLVFTQLFDAARLPTDSQVDHLRKQLPRFGHSLVVDTRGSLWMFGGFSLTNGPLNDIRLFDTKNNSWMPVTVDSTGSMPQVRYFHAAEIVSSRREIYVYGGLSQICHGDDKCTSQREEIGGQTNNTLDDFWKFNHKNQRWIEIKKKKHPPPLAGHTLTLFRSGESESLVLIGGFSPCCGFLETVWEFDLETELWNSLNTTGNGPLGVYGHSTVYHAPTQSFYMFGGYMYSINQTFISNKLYAFHYPTRFWSILPTFEEYNPQRLNLPQARYLHSAVTTDDYMLVFGGRSHYNTSNSLIAYTYSCNQWLRLLTADVEIVGSPPPPTYAHAMTLDVETGAAFVIGGFDGGIQSHVTRIILPKDLCRLWKGKNKCRKFLGCNHCDIMTEHGDNITLCYSNMRINEESCEPRDHNATQVSVNNGVVCTAKWLSKRNCAQYTTCTECLAKWPSHINEAQVCKWCSNCARGRCIPEESECERENKCSVRQRTVSDVSQCAERQCPASDCDKCVSLGSCVWTRQVLLSRKFLSSFYGLWYAYYHYAIYIRVDVYQVIH
;
A
#
# COMPACT_ATOMS: atom_id res chain seq x y z
N MET A 1 23.83 21.74 -12.57
CA MET A 1 23.38 20.40 -13.02
C MET A 1 23.88 19.32 -12.08
N CYS A 2 25.19 19.10 -11.97
CA CYS A 2 25.76 18.13 -11.04
C CYS A 2 26.35 18.82 -9.80
N PRO A 3 25.84 18.55 -8.58
CA PRO A 3 26.43 19.09 -7.35
C PRO A 3 27.87 18.60 -7.16
N SER A 4 28.74 19.47 -6.65
CA SER A 4 30.17 19.21 -6.35
C SER A 4 30.95 18.45 -7.44
N ASN A 5 30.57 18.58 -8.71
CA ASN A 5 31.12 17.81 -9.83
C ASN A 5 31.17 16.28 -9.57
N CYS A 6 30.17 15.76 -8.85
CA CYS A 6 30.02 14.34 -8.50
C CYS A 6 31.23 13.71 -7.81
N SER A 7 32.02 14.52 -7.07
CA SER A 7 33.24 14.05 -6.39
C SER A 7 34.21 13.33 -7.34
N SER A 8 34.27 13.78 -8.61
CA SER A 8 35.08 13.15 -9.65
C SER A 8 36.58 13.25 -9.38
N ASP A 9 37.01 14.29 -8.65
CA ASP A 9 38.38 14.46 -8.15
C ASP A 9 38.84 13.28 -7.27
N LYS A 10 37.90 12.68 -6.54
CA LYS A 10 38.10 11.49 -5.71
C LYS A 10 37.77 10.18 -6.43
N ARG A 11 37.44 10.22 -7.73
CA ARG A 11 36.96 9.08 -8.53
C ARG A 11 35.68 8.42 -7.98
N GLN A 12 34.86 9.18 -7.27
CA GLN A 12 33.65 8.68 -6.61
C GLN A 12 32.40 8.77 -7.50
N GLY A 13 32.45 9.56 -8.59
CA GLY A 13 31.35 9.65 -9.54
C GLY A 13 31.69 10.49 -10.76
N VAL A 14 30.78 10.45 -11.74
CA VAL A 14 30.89 11.19 -13.01
C VAL A 14 29.59 11.94 -13.28
N CYS A 15 29.72 13.19 -13.73
CA CYS A 15 28.57 14.02 -14.12
C CYS A 15 28.03 13.61 -15.50
N ASP A 16 26.80 13.10 -15.53
CA ASP A 16 26.04 12.87 -16.74
C ASP A 16 25.30 14.16 -17.12
N LYS A 17 25.95 14.98 -17.94
CA LYS A 17 25.41 16.27 -18.40
C LYS A 17 24.18 16.11 -19.30
N LYS A 18 23.96 14.94 -19.92
CA LYS A 18 22.81 14.70 -20.80
C LYS A 18 21.51 14.64 -20.00
N TYR A 19 21.56 14.06 -18.80
CA TYR A 19 20.40 13.92 -17.90
C TYR A 19 20.48 14.80 -16.64
N GLY A 20 21.56 15.54 -16.44
CA GLY A 20 21.72 16.48 -15.33
C GLY A 20 21.86 15.79 -13.96
N ARG A 21 22.59 14.67 -13.89
CA ARG A 21 22.70 13.82 -12.69
C ARG A 21 24.14 13.33 -12.44
N CYS A 22 24.40 12.86 -11.22
CA CYS A 22 25.64 12.18 -10.87
C CYS A 22 25.50 10.66 -10.99
N LEU A 23 26.44 10.02 -11.68
CA LEU A 23 26.60 8.57 -11.75
C LEU A 23 27.70 8.17 -10.77
N CYS A 24 27.31 7.62 -9.63
CA CYS A 24 28.26 7.24 -8.58
C CYS A 24 28.97 5.92 -8.90
N SER A 25 30.24 5.86 -8.56
CA SER A 25 31.04 4.65 -8.54
C SER A 25 30.47 3.64 -7.53
N SER A 26 30.73 2.35 -7.73
CA SER A 26 30.30 1.30 -6.80
C SER A 26 30.75 1.61 -5.36
N GLY A 27 29.84 1.47 -4.40
CA GLY A 27 30.09 1.79 -2.99
C GLY A 27 29.93 3.26 -2.60
N PHE A 28 29.51 4.15 -3.51
CA PHE A 28 29.26 5.56 -3.22
C PHE A 28 27.83 5.99 -3.58
N GLY A 29 27.32 6.99 -2.86
CA GLY A 29 25.98 7.53 -3.05
C GLY A 29 25.85 8.98 -2.55
N GLY A 30 24.61 9.45 -2.48
CA GLY A 30 24.30 10.86 -2.23
C GLY A 30 24.18 11.68 -3.52
N GLU A 31 23.83 12.96 -3.41
CA GLU A 31 23.57 13.80 -4.58
C GLU A 31 24.83 14.11 -5.41
N ASP A 32 26.01 14.10 -4.78
CA ASP A 32 27.32 14.35 -5.39
C ASP A 32 28.30 13.17 -5.25
N CYS A 33 27.79 11.98 -4.92
CA CYS A 33 28.59 10.76 -4.74
C CYS A 33 29.66 10.82 -3.64
N SER A 34 29.58 11.78 -2.70
CA SER A 34 30.58 11.95 -1.64
C SER A 34 30.46 10.95 -0.48
N VAL A 35 29.32 10.26 -0.35
CA VAL A 35 29.00 9.40 0.80
C VAL A 35 29.33 7.94 0.48
N ALA A 36 30.15 7.30 1.33
CA ALA A 36 30.39 5.86 1.25
C ALA A 36 29.14 5.08 1.70
N LEU A 37 28.78 4.06 0.93
CA LEU A 37 27.62 3.22 1.18
C LEU A 37 27.97 2.01 2.04
N HIS A 38 27.14 1.74 3.04
CA HIS A 38 27.24 0.55 3.88
C HIS A 38 25.87 -0.02 4.26
N GLY A 39 25.86 -1.27 4.71
CA GLY A 39 24.64 -2.08 4.88
C GLY A 39 23.70 -1.68 6.04
N SER A 40 23.88 -0.53 6.68
CA SER A 40 23.00 -0.01 7.72
C SER A 40 22.30 1.31 7.34
N GLN A 41 22.47 1.76 6.10
CA GLN A 41 21.88 2.99 5.60
C GLN A 41 20.56 2.75 4.88
N LEU A 42 19.67 3.74 4.94
CA LEU A 42 18.54 3.87 4.03
C LEU A 42 18.98 4.74 2.84
N VAL A 43 19.08 4.14 1.66
CA VAL A 43 19.69 4.80 0.50
C VAL A 43 18.63 5.15 -0.53
N PHE A 44 18.54 6.44 -0.85
CA PHE A 44 17.76 6.97 -1.96
C PHE A 44 18.70 7.35 -3.10
N THR A 45 18.49 6.78 -4.27
CA THR A 45 19.20 7.15 -5.50
C THR A 45 18.21 7.74 -6.50
N GLN A 46 18.42 9.00 -6.88
CA GLN A 46 17.67 9.60 -7.97
C GLN A 46 18.23 9.10 -9.30
N LEU A 47 17.50 8.21 -9.97
CA LEU A 47 17.92 7.66 -11.26
C LEU A 47 17.55 8.60 -12.39
N PHE A 48 16.41 9.29 -12.34
CA PHE A 48 16.00 10.20 -13.41
C PHE A 48 15.12 11.32 -12.85
N ASP A 49 15.32 12.55 -13.28
CA ASP A 49 14.52 13.72 -12.87
C ASP A 49 14.25 14.60 -14.08
N ALA A 50 12.98 14.69 -14.48
CA ALA A 50 12.56 15.49 -15.63
C ALA A 50 12.85 16.99 -15.48
N ALA A 51 12.89 17.51 -14.25
CA ALA A 51 13.17 18.92 -13.95
C ALA A 51 14.67 19.26 -14.11
N ARG A 52 15.55 18.26 -13.99
CA ARG A 52 17.02 18.44 -14.17
C ARG A 52 17.51 18.29 -15.60
N LEU A 53 16.62 17.92 -16.53
CA LEU A 53 16.97 17.80 -17.95
C LEU A 53 17.40 19.17 -18.52
N PRO A 54 18.45 19.23 -19.38
CA PRO A 54 18.82 20.47 -20.06
C PRO A 54 17.75 20.91 -21.06
N THR A 55 17.47 22.21 -21.16
CA THR A 55 16.44 22.79 -22.04
C THR A 55 16.71 22.62 -23.53
N ASP A 56 17.97 22.63 -23.97
CA ASP A 56 18.35 22.52 -25.39
C ASP A 56 18.72 21.09 -25.82
N SER A 57 18.26 20.09 -25.06
CA SER A 57 18.65 18.69 -25.29
C SER A 57 17.63 17.93 -26.15
N GLN A 58 18.09 16.92 -26.88
CA GLN A 58 17.22 15.97 -27.61
C GLN A 58 16.24 15.21 -26.70
N VAL A 59 16.43 15.28 -25.37
CA VAL A 59 15.58 14.62 -24.37
C VAL A 59 14.52 15.55 -23.76
N ASP A 60 14.40 16.79 -24.25
CA ASP A 60 13.41 17.76 -23.75
C ASP A 60 11.95 17.26 -23.82
N HIS A 61 11.64 16.47 -24.86
CA HIS A 61 10.33 15.84 -25.04
C HIS A 61 9.91 14.97 -23.83
N LEU A 62 10.85 14.40 -23.10
CA LEU A 62 10.59 13.59 -21.90
C LEU A 62 9.97 14.42 -20.78
N ARG A 63 10.28 15.73 -20.68
CA ARG A 63 9.70 16.63 -19.68
C ARG A 63 8.20 16.83 -19.86
N LYS A 64 7.70 16.70 -21.09
CA LYS A 64 6.27 16.83 -21.42
C LYS A 64 5.53 15.49 -21.41
N GLN A 65 6.21 14.41 -21.74
CA GLN A 65 5.56 13.10 -21.92
C GLN A 65 5.52 12.24 -20.65
N LEU A 66 6.51 12.35 -19.77
CA LEU A 66 6.63 11.43 -18.63
C LEU A 66 5.85 11.83 -17.38
N PRO A 67 5.76 13.13 -16.98
CA PRO A 67 5.07 13.49 -15.73
C PRO A 67 3.61 13.04 -15.75
N ARG A 68 3.23 12.24 -14.75
CA ARG A 68 1.90 11.63 -14.64
C ARG A 68 1.63 11.06 -13.25
N PHE A 69 0.37 10.85 -12.93
CA PHE A 69 -0.09 10.11 -11.74
C PHE A 69 -1.16 9.08 -12.13
N GLY A 70 -1.49 8.16 -11.22
CA GLY A 70 -2.49 7.12 -11.44
C GLY A 70 -2.10 6.12 -12.53
N HIS A 71 -0.81 5.99 -12.84
CA HIS A 71 -0.27 4.99 -13.75
C HIS A 71 0.06 3.70 -12.99
N SER A 72 0.32 2.62 -13.72
CA SER A 72 0.86 1.39 -13.16
C SER A 72 2.35 1.25 -13.44
N LEU A 73 3.07 0.58 -12.54
CA LEU A 73 4.50 0.28 -12.66
C LEU A 73 4.77 -1.16 -12.24
N VAL A 74 5.40 -1.94 -13.11
CA VAL A 74 5.80 -3.33 -12.84
C VAL A 74 7.25 -3.55 -13.29
N VAL A 75 7.97 -4.46 -12.65
CA VAL A 75 9.36 -4.77 -12.98
C VAL A 75 9.49 -6.14 -13.62
N ASP A 76 10.26 -6.26 -14.70
CA ASP A 76 10.60 -7.55 -15.31
C ASP A 76 11.78 -8.23 -14.61
N THR A 77 12.00 -9.51 -14.89
CA THR A 77 13.11 -10.31 -14.33
C THR A 77 14.51 -9.83 -14.78
N ARG A 78 14.61 -8.80 -15.62
CA ARG A 78 15.89 -8.18 -16.01
C ARG A 78 16.14 -6.88 -15.27
N GLY A 79 15.24 -6.48 -14.37
CA GLY A 79 15.26 -5.21 -13.64
C GLY A 79 14.73 -4.03 -14.44
N SER A 80 13.99 -4.25 -15.52
CA SER A 80 13.45 -3.17 -16.37
C SER A 80 12.05 -2.76 -15.90
N LEU A 81 11.80 -1.46 -15.75
CA LEU A 81 10.53 -0.96 -15.22
C LEU A 81 9.58 -0.62 -16.36
N TRP A 82 8.41 -1.25 -16.37
CA TRP A 82 7.34 -1.03 -17.33
C TRP A 82 6.26 -0.13 -16.73
N MET A 83 6.06 1.04 -17.33
CA MET A 83 5.06 2.03 -16.94
C MET A 83 3.95 2.07 -17.98
N PHE A 84 2.69 2.04 -17.54
CA PHE A 84 1.54 2.09 -18.45
C PHE A 84 0.46 3.06 -17.96
N GLY A 85 -0.09 3.84 -18.91
CA GLY A 85 -1.21 4.75 -18.70
C GLY A 85 -0.88 5.90 -17.73
N GLY A 86 -1.91 6.36 -17.02
CA GLY A 86 -1.87 7.49 -16.09
C GLY A 86 -2.46 8.77 -16.68
N PHE A 87 -2.50 9.81 -15.85
CA PHE A 87 -3.00 11.12 -16.20
C PHE A 87 -1.86 12.15 -16.21
N SER A 88 -1.72 12.87 -17.33
CA SER A 88 -0.84 14.02 -17.47
C SER A 88 -1.67 15.32 -17.47
N LEU A 89 -1.21 16.34 -16.76
CA LEU A 89 -1.82 17.68 -16.78
C LEU A 89 -1.69 18.35 -18.16
N THR A 90 -0.73 17.95 -18.99
CA THR A 90 -0.54 18.53 -20.32
C THR A 90 -1.27 17.77 -21.42
N ASN A 91 -1.34 16.44 -21.30
CA ASN A 91 -1.82 15.55 -22.37
C ASN A 91 -3.14 14.83 -22.01
N GLY A 92 -3.65 15.00 -20.78
CA GLY A 92 -4.80 14.26 -20.29
C GLY A 92 -4.49 12.79 -19.97
N PRO A 93 -5.50 11.91 -20.02
CA PRO A 93 -5.34 10.47 -19.84
C PRO A 93 -4.45 9.84 -20.93
N LEU A 94 -3.65 8.84 -20.56
CA LEU A 94 -2.65 8.22 -21.41
C LEU A 94 -2.92 6.73 -21.61
N ASN A 95 -2.47 6.18 -22.74
CA ASN A 95 -2.42 4.75 -23.04
C ASN A 95 -1.04 4.32 -23.57
N ASP A 96 -0.01 5.15 -23.38
CA ASP A 96 1.34 4.77 -23.77
C ASP A 96 1.96 3.79 -22.76
N ILE A 97 2.78 2.88 -23.28
CA ILE A 97 3.64 1.99 -22.49
C ILE A 97 5.09 2.46 -22.63
N ARG A 98 5.79 2.57 -21.51
CA ARG A 98 7.16 3.07 -21.43
C ARG A 98 8.03 2.10 -20.67
N LEU A 99 9.30 2.01 -21.07
CA LEU A 99 10.29 1.14 -20.44
C LEU A 99 11.43 2.00 -19.88
N PHE A 100 11.76 1.81 -18.60
CA PHE A 100 12.94 2.37 -17.98
C PHE A 100 13.96 1.26 -17.70
N ASP A 101 15.13 1.37 -18.30
CA ASP A 101 16.25 0.47 -18.03
C ASP A 101 17.01 0.95 -16.79
N THR A 102 17.02 0.16 -15.72
CA THR A 102 17.67 0.48 -14.45
C THR A 102 19.19 0.26 -14.48
N LYS A 103 19.73 -0.43 -15.49
CA LYS A 103 21.18 -0.63 -15.64
C LYS A 103 21.83 0.62 -16.24
N ASN A 104 21.21 1.17 -17.28
CA ASN A 104 21.66 2.40 -17.94
C ASN A 104 20.99 3.66 -17.37
N ASN A 105 20.02 3.49 -16.48
CA ASN A 105 19.19 4.56 -15.92
C ASN A 105 18.55 5.41 -17.02
N SER A 106 17.97 4.81 -18.05
CA SER A 106 17.45 5.56 -19.20
C SER A 106 16.10 5.02 -19.67
N TRP A 107 15.25 5.95 -20.12
CA TRP A 107 14.03 5.61 -20.82
C TRP A 107 14.34 5.07 -22.21
N MET A 108 13.79 3.89 -22.50
CA MET A 108 13.91 3.20 -23.78
C MET A 108 12.63 3.39 -24.61
N PRO A 109 12.72 3.51 -25.94
CA PRO A 109 11.55 3.47 -26.80
C PRO A 109 10.92 2.07 -26.75
N VAL A 110 9.59 2.02 -26.73
CA VAL A 110 8.80 0.80 -26.90
C VAL A 110 7.99 0.96 -28.18
N THR A 111 8.10 0.00 -29.08
CA THR A 111 7.38 0.01 -30.37
C THR A 111 6.28 -1.02 -30.30
N VAL A 112 5.08 -0.58 -29.97
CA VAL A 112 3.90 -1.44 -29.95
C VAL A 112 3.54 -1.83 -31.39
N ASP A 113 3.29 -3.11 -31.62
CA ASP A 113 2.81 -3.63 -32.91
C ASP A 113 1.49 -2.95 -33.30
N SER A 114 1.52 -2.15 -34.37
CA SER A 114 0.38 -1.35 -34.84
C SER A 114 -0.71 -2.16 -35.54
N THR A 115 -0.50 -3.47 -35.74
CA THR A 115 -1.48 -4.34 -36.40
C THR A 115 -2.58 -4.85 -35.44
N GLY A 116 -2.41 -4.66 -34.13
CA GLY A 116 -3.36 -5.09 -33.09
C GLY A 116 -4.20 -3.96 -32.50
N SER A 117 -5.29 -4.32 -31.80
CA SER A 117 -6.03 -3.40 -30.93
C SER A 117 -5.20 -3.06 -29.69
N MET A 118 -5.38 -1.84 -29.15
CA MET A 118 -4.66 -1.34 -27.98
C MET A 118 -5.67 -0.85 -26.93
N PRO A 119 -5.36 -0.94 -25.62
CA PRO A 119 -6.23 -0.39 -24.61
C PRO A 119 -6.45 1.12 -24.80
N GLN A 120 -7.66 1.58 -24.47
CA GLN A 120 -7.97 3.01 -24.40
C GLN A 120 -7.17 3.71 -23.30
N VAL A 121 -7.10 5.05 -23.40
CA VAL A 121 -6.49 5.92 -22.38
C VAL A 121 -7.10 5.66 -21.01
N ARG A 122 -6.25 5.55 -19.98
CA ARG A 122 -6.72 5.21 -18.63
C ARG A 122 -5.78 5.64 -17.51
N TYR A 123 -6.36 5.85 -16.34
CA TYR A 123 -5.65 6.07 -15.08
C TYR A 123 -6.43 5.45 -13.93
N PHE A 124 -5.75 5.21 -12.80
CA PHE A 124 -6.28 4.43 -11.67
C PHE A 124 -6.76 3.01 -12.06
N HIS A 125 -6.20 2.45 -13.13
CA HIS A 125 -6.29 1.02 -13.46
C HIS A 125 -5.34 0.23 -12.56
N ALA A 126 -5.57 -1.09 -12.47
CA ALA A 126 -4.59 -1.99 -11.86
C ALA A 126 -3.83 -2.74 -12.95
N ALA A 127 -2.55 -3.00 -12.68
CA ALA A 127 -1.75 -3.86 -13.53
C ALA A 127 -0.82 -4.74 -12.70
N GLU A 128 -0.51 -5.91 -13.24
CA GLU A 128 0.38 -6.89 -12.60
C GLU A 128 1.18 -7.64 -13.67
N ILE A 129 2.43 -8.01 -13.37
CA ILE A 129 3.28 -8.76 -14.27
C ILE A 129 3.33 -10.23 -13.88
N VAL A 130 3.06 -11.10 -14.85
CA VAL A 130 3.20 -12.56 -14.71
C VAL A 130 4.50 -12.97 -15.39
N SER A 131 5.58 -12.99 -14.61
CA SER A 131 6.95 -13.20 -15.10
C SER A 131 7.15 -14.57 -15.78
N SER A 132 6.47 -15.61 -15.31
CA SER A 132 6.47 -16.96 -15.91
C SER A 132 5.97 -16.94 -17.37
N ARG A 133 5.05 -16.02 -17.69
CA ARG A 133 4.42 -15.85 -19.01
C ARG A 133 5.01 -14.70 -19.82
N ARG A 134 5.76 -13.80 -19.18
CA ARG A 134 6.29 -12.55 -19.76
C ARG A 134 5.17 -11.63 -20.24
N GLU A 135 4.09 -11.58 -19.48
CA GLU A 135 2.88 -10.84 -19.80
C GLU A 135 2.55 -9.85 -18.69
N ILE A 136 2.13 -8.64 -19.06
CA ILE A 136 1.60 -7.63 -18.15
C ILE A 136 0.10 -7.59 -18.33
N TYR A 137 -0.66 -7.80 -17.27
CA TYR A 137 -2.12 -7.77 -17.29
C TYR A 137 -2.61 -6.42 -16.78
N VAL A 138 -3.65 -5.88 -17.40
CA VAL A 138 -4.25 -4.58 -17.06
C VAL A 138 -5.77 -4.70 -17.01
N TYR A 139 -6.37 -4.26 -15.91
CA TYR A 139 -7.82 -4.26 -15.73
C TYR A 139 -8.37 -2.87 -15.42
N GLY A 140 -9.47 -2.50 -16.09
CA GLY A 140 -10.29 -1.34 -15.79
C GLY A 140 -9.55 0.00 -15.83
N GLY A 141 -9.94 0.91 -14.93
CA GLY A 141 -9.46 2.30 -14.86
C GLY A 141 -10.52 3.32 -15.30
N LEU A 142 -10.16 4.60 -15.19
CA LEU A 142 -10.97 5.71 -15.69
C LEU A 142 -10.46 6.15 -17.07
N SER A 143 -11.36 6.23 -18.05
CA SER A 143 -11.12 6.80 -19.37
C SER A 143 -11.89 8.11 -19.51
N GLN A 144 -11.34 9.09 -20.22
CA GLN A 144 -12.10 10.25 -20.65
C GLN A 144 -12.31 10.13 -22.16
N ILE A 145 -13.56 10.07 -22.61
CA ILE A 145 -13.88 10.08 -24.04
C ILE A 145 -13.68 11.54 -24.52
N CYS A 146 -12.60 11.78 -25.25
CA CYS A 146 -12.37 13.04 -25.96
C CYS A 146 -12.73 12.82 -27.43
N HIS A 147 -13.86 13.37 -27.89
CA HIS A 147 -14.11 13.53 -29.32
C HIS A 147 -13.34 14.77 -29.81
N GLY A 148 -12.77 14.67 -31.02
CA GLY A 148 -11.77 15.61 -31.55
C GLY A 148 -12.16 17.10 -31.57
N ASP A 149 -11.11 17.91 -31.57
CA ASP A 149 -10.95 19.37 -31.77
C ASP A 149 -11.88 20.39 -31.11
N ASP A 150 -12.99 20.03 -30.47
CA ASP A 150 -13.80 21.00 -29.73
C ASP A 150 -14.30 20.45 -28.40
N LYS A 151 -13.53 20.77 -27.34
CA LYS A 151 -13.87 20.66 -25.91
C LYS A 151 -14.16 19.24 -25.42
N CYS A 152 -13.51 18.84 -24.32
CA CYS A 152 -13.93 17.69 -23.53
C CYS A 152 -15.34 17.95 -22.95
N THR A 153 -16.40 17.70 -23.72
CA THR A 153 -17.78 17.85 -23.26
C THR A 153 -18.29 16.56 -22.67
N SER A 154 -18.79 16.64 -21.43
CA SER A 154 -19.48 15.58 -20.71
C SER A 154 -20.92 15.37 -21.22
N GLN A 155 -21.13 15.10 -22.53
CA GLN A 155 -22.45 14.80 -23.13
C GLN A 155 -22.20 14.00 -24.43
N ARG A 156 -22.84 12.88 -24.78
CA ARG A 156 -24.16 12.32 -24.42
C ARG A 156 -24.24 10.86 -24.90
N GLU A 157 -24.58 9.94 -24.00
CA GLU A 157 -25.72 9.03 -24.15
C GLU A 157 -26.34 8.93 -22.74
N GLU A 158 -27.42 9.69 -22.54
CA GLU A 158 -28.13 9.74 -21.27
C GLU A 158 -28.99 8.48 -21.11
N ILE A 159 -28.48 7.49 -20.40
CA ILE A 159 -29.33 6.58 -19.62
C ILE A 159 -29.20 7.03 -18.17
N GLY A 160 -30.07 7.93 -17.72
CA GLY A 160 -30.15 8.35 -16.32
C GLY A 160 -29.12 9.40 -15.84
N GLY A 161 -28.48 10.16 -16.73
CA GLY A 161 -27.69 11.34 -16.36
C GLY A 161 -26.29 11.08 -15.77
N GLN A 162 -25.69 9.90 -15.96
CA GLN A 162 -24.31 9.60 -15.59
C GLN A 162 -23.49 9.16 -16.81
N THR A 163 -22.40 9.88 -17.14
CA THR A 163 -21.40 9.40 -18.11
C THR A 163 -20.49 8.40 -17.41
N ASN A 164 -20.64 7.11 -17.74
CA ASN A 164 -19.79 6.06 -17.17
C ASN A 164 -18.42 6.04 -17.86
N ASN A 165 -17.47 6.73 -17.25
CA ASN A 165 -16.07 6.80 -17.69
C ASN A 165 -15.21 5.66 -17.10
N THR A 166 -15.82 4.68 -16.42
CA THR A 166 -15.10 3.58 -15.78
C THR A 166 -15.08 2.38 -16.71
N LEU A 167 -13.89 1.80 -16.91
CA LEU A 167 -13.67 0.66 -17.80
C LEU A 167 -13.76 -0.66 -17.06
N ASP A 168 -14.20 -1.72 -17.78
CA ASP A 168 -14.27 -3.12 -17.34
C ASP A 168 -13.44 -4.07 -18.23
N ASP A 169 -12.71 -3.52 -19.21
CA ASP A 169 -11.91 -4.28 -20.15
C ASP A 169 -10.65 -4.86 -19.49
N PHE A 170 -10.22 -6.02 -20.01
CA PHE A 170 -9.08 -6.76 -19.51
C PHE A 170 -8.09 -7.05 -20.64
N TRP A 171 -6.84 -6.64 -20.44
CA TRP A 171 -5.81 -6.71 -21.46
C TRP A 171 -4.58 -7.44 -20.95
N LYS A 172 -3.87 -8.11 -21.86
CA LYS A 172 -2.51 -8.56 -21.63
C LYS A 172 -1.56 -7.99 -22.68
N PHE A 173 -0.39 -7.56 -22.23
CA PHE A 173 0.71 -7.11 -23.07
C PHE A 173 1.86 -8.11 -22.96
N ASN A 174 2.24 -8.70 -24.09
CA ASN A 174 3.41 -9.56 -24.13
C ASN A 174 4.65 -8.70 -24.44
N HIS A 175 5.57 -8.59 -23.47
CA HIS A 175 6.70 -7.68 -23.61
C HIS A 175 7.83 -8.22 -24.50
N LYS A 176 7.75 -9.48 -24.98
CA LYS A 176 8.71 -10.06 -25.93
C LYS A 176 8.40 -9.63 -27.37
N ASN A 177 7.13 -9.69 -27.78
CA ASN A 177 6.68 -9.28 -29.11
C ASN A 177 6.02 -7.89 -29.13
N GLN A 178 5.92 -7.24 -27.97
CA GLN A 178 5.39 -5.88 -27.80
C GLN A 178 3.97 -5.71 -28.34
N ARG A 179 3.10 -6.69 -28.05
CA ARG A 179 1.73 -6.73 -28.57
C ARG A 179 0.70 -6.79 -27.45
N TRP A 180 -0.37 -6.01 -27.62
CA TRP A 180 -1.57 -6.05 -26.79
C TRP A 180 -2.59 -7.07 -27.31
N ILE A 181 -3.27 -7.73 -26.38
CA ILE A 181 -4.37 -8.65 -26.64
C ILE A 181 -5.46 -8.39 -25.61
N GLU A 182 -6.68 -8.14 -26.08
CA GLU A 182 -7.86 -8.03 -25.23
C GLU A 182 -8.36 -9.43 -24.86
N ILE A 183 -8.60 -9.66 -23.57
CA ILE A 183 -9.11 -10.91 -23.03
C ILE A 183 -10.63 -10.79 -22.87
N LYS A 184 -11.38 -11.12 -23.93
CA LYS A 184 -12.85 -11.06 -23.94
C LYS A 184 -13.46 -12.21 -23.15
N LYS A 185 -14.30 -11.94 -22.15
CA LYS A 185 -14.95 -12.97 -21.30
C LYS A 185 -16.41 -12.61 -20.99
N LYS A 186 -17.25 -13.64 -20.78
CA LYS A 186 -18.69 -13.49 -20.46
C LYS A 186 -18.96 -13.14 -19.00
N LYS A 187 -18.11 -13.62 -18.08
CA LYS A 187 -18.14 -13.32 -16.65
C LYS A 187 -16.83 -12.59 -16.33
N HIS A 188 -16.93 -11.41 -15.75
CA HIS A 188 -15.81 -10.57 -15.37
C HIS A 188 -16.24 -9.65 -14.21
N PRO A 189 -15.27 -9.00 -13.52
CA PRO A 189 -15.58 -7.97 -12.55
C PRO A 189 -16.37 -6.81 -13.20
N PRO A 190 -17.05 -5.96 -12.42
CA PRO A 190 -17.68 -4.75 -12.95
C PRO A 190 -16.63 -3.72 -13.40
N PRO A 191 -17.03 -2.62 -14.06
CA PRO A 191 -16.12 -1.52 -14.34
C PRO A 191 -15.57 -0.93 -13.05
N LEU A 192 -14.23 -0.84 -12.92
CA LEU A 192 -13.58 -0.46 -11.66
C LEU A 192 -12.41 0.49 -11.86
N ALA A 193 -12.26 1.44 -10.92
CA ALA A 193 -11.07 2.26 -10.76
C ALA A 193 -10.58 2.30 -9.31
N GLY A 194 -9.27 2.46 -9.11
CA GLY A 194 -8.63 2.47 -7.79
C GLY A 194 -8.72 1.14 -7.04
N HIS A 195 -8.88 0.04 -7.78
CA HIS A 195 -8.76 -1.34 -7.30
C HIS A 195 -7.29 -1.78 -7.34
N THR A 196 -7.01 -2.93 -6.76
CA THR A 196 -5.70 -3.60 -6.85
C THR A 196 -5.83 -4.90 -7.62
N LEU A 197 -4.76 -5.29 -8.32
CA LEU A 197 -4.60 -6.57 -9.00
C LEU A 197 -3.25 -7.11 -8.56
N THR A 198 -3.22 -8.30 -7.98
CA THR A 198 -2.01 -8.84 -7.34
C THR A 198 -1.82 -10.30 -7.73
N LEU A 199 -0.59 -10.66 -8.10
CA LEU A 199 -0.23 -12.03 -8.44
C LEU A 199 -0.21 -12.92 -7.20
N PHE A 200 -1.01 -13.99 -7.24
CA PHE A 200 -0.91 -15.14 -6.37
C PHE A 200 -0.06 -16.22 -7.02
N ARG A 201 0.82 -16.85 -6.23
CA ARG A 201 1.53 -18.05 -6.64
C ARG A 201 1.60 -19.06 -5.50
N SER A 202 1.17 -20.29 -5.78
CA SER A 202 1.31 -21.42 -4.86
C SER A 202 1.79 -22.64 -5.64
N GLY A 203 3.06 -22.99 -5.49
CA GLY A 203 3.70 -24.01 -6.30
C GLY A 203 3.72 -23.60 -7.78
N GLU A 204 3.06 -24.40 -8.61
CA GLU A 204 2.92 -24.16 -10.06
C GLU A 204 1.66 -23.38 -10.44
N SER A 205 0.68 -23.27 -9.53
CA SER A 205 -0.55 -22.53 -9.79
C SER A 205 -0.34 -21.03 -9.60
N GLU A 206 -0.76 -20.26 -10.60
CA GLU A 206 -0.72 -18.80 -10.59
C GLU A 206 -2.11 -18.24 -10.91
N SER A 207 -2.53 -17.23 -10.15
CA SER A 207 -3.78 -16.51 -10.37
C SER A 207 -3.57 -15.01 -10.15
N LEU A 208 -4.40 -14.17 -10.77
CA LEU A 208 -4.46 -12.75 -10.45
C LEU A 208 -5.67 -12.48 -9.56
N VAL A 209 -5.44 -11.85 -8.41
CA VAL A 209 -6.51 -11.54 -7.46
C VAL A 209 -6.80 -10.05 -7.49
N LEU A 210 -8.05 -9.69 -7.74
CA LEU A 210 -8.55 -8.33 -7.75
C LEU A 210 -9.32 -8.03 -6.45
N ILE A 211 -8.95 -6.93 -5.80
CA ILE A 211 -9.59 -6.47 -4.55
C ILE A 211 -9.99 -5.00 -4.68
N GLY A 212 -11.23 -4.70 -4.27
CA GLY A 212 -11.76 -3.34 -4.13
C GLY A 212 -11.97 -2.60 -5.45
N GLY A 213 -11.93 -1.27 -5.35
CA GLY A 213 -12.22 -0.33 -6.43
C GLY A 213 -13.59 0.30 -6.32
N PHE A 214 -13.77 1.39 -7.06
CA PHE A 214 -15.04 2.07 -7.22
C PHE A 214 -15.66 1.75 -8.58
N SER A 215 -16.95 1.47 -8.58
CA SER A 215 -17.78 1.32 -9.78
C SER A 215 -18.99 2.26 -9.69
N PRO A 216 -19.36 2.99 -10.76
CA PRO A 216 -20.54 3.85 -10.75
C PRO A 216 -21.85 3.11 -10.46
N CYS A 217 -21.98 1.85 -10.89
CA CYS A 217 -23.18 1.05 -10.64
C CYS A 217 -23.32 0.60 -9.19
N CYS A 218 -22.18 0.39 -8.52
CA CYS A 218 -22.10 -0.58 -7.44
C CYS A 218 -21.33 -0.05 -6.21
N GLY A 219 -20.82 1.19 -6.27
CA GLY A 219 -20.05 1.80 -5.20
C GLY A 219 -18.67 1.18 -5.05
N PHE A 220 -18.16 1.13 -3.82
CA PHE A 220 -16.91 0.41 -3.54
C PHE A 220 -17.14 -1.10 -3.50
N LEU A 221 -16.30 -1.82 -4.23
CA LEU A 221 -16.42 -3.27 -4.36
C LEU A 221 -15.94 -3.97 -3.08
N GLU A 222 -16.79 -4.86 -2.56
CA GLU A 222 -16.46 -5.78 -1.46
C GLU A 222 -16.02 -7.17 -1.96
N THR A 223 -16.51 -7.57 -3.13
CA THR A 223 -16.26 -8.90 -3.72
C THR A 223 -14.82 -9.03 -4.19
N VAL A 224 -14.18 -10.11 -3.78
CA VAL A 224 -12.86 -10.51 -4.30
C VAL A 224 -13.04 -11.31 -5.58
N TRP A 225 -12.28 -10.95 -6.60
CA TRP A 225 -12.27 -11.66 -7.89
C TRP A 225 -10.93 -12.33 -8.12
N GLU A 226 -10.95 -13.47 -8.78
CA GLU A 226 -9.77 -14.24 -9.16
C GLU A 226 -9.82 -14.52 -10.66
N PHE A 227 -8.73 -14.24 -11.35
CA PHE A 227 -8.47 -14.70 -12.69
C PHE A 227 -7.49 -15.85 -12.65
N ASP A 228 -7.98 -17.04 -12.92
CA ASP A 228 -7.16 -18.24 -13.05
C ASP A 228 -6.40 -18.17 -14.37
N LEU A 229 -5.06 -18.20 -14.31
CA LEU A 229 -4.22 -18.01 -15.49
C LEU A 229 -4.19 -19.25 -16.40
N GLU A 230 -4.51 -20.44 -15.89
CA GLU A 230 -4.53 -21.68 -16.66
C GLU A 230 -5.80 -21.78 -17.52
N THR A 231 -6.95 -21.58 -16.89
CA THR A 231 -8.27 -21.61 -17.54
C THR A 231 -8.61 -20.30 -18.24
N GLU A 232 -7.90 -19.21 -17.91
CA GLU A 232 -8.21 -17.84 -18.32
C GLU A 232 -9.67 -17.44 -17.99
N LEU A 233 -10.16 -17.78 -16.79
CA LEU A 233 -11.52 -17.48 -16.35
C LEU A 233 -11.54 -16.64 -15.08
N TRP A 234 -12.46 -15.68 -15.05
CA TRP A 234 -12.78 -14.90 -13.86
C TRP A 234 -13.79 -15.62 -12.97
N ASN A 235 -13.47 -15.72 -11.69
CA ASN A 235 -14.32 -16.27 -10.65
C ASN A 235 -14.44 -15.29 -9.49
N SER A 236 -15.65 -15.15 -8.95
CA SER A 236 -15.89 -14.44 -7.69
C SER A 236 -15.57 -15.38 -6.53
N LEU A 237 -14.78 -14.92 -5.56
CA LEU A 237 -14.45 -15.71 -4.38
C LEU A 237 -15.44 -15.47 -3.26
N ASN A 238 -15.96 -16.56 -2.70
CA ASN A 238 -16.71 -16.51 -1.45
C ASN A 238 -15.71 -16.38 -0.29
N THR A 239 -15.80 -15.26 0.43
CA THR A 239 -14.90 -14.96 1.56
C THR A 239 -15.69 -14.85 2.86
N THR A 240 -15.03 -15.12 3.98
CA THR A 240 -15.60 -15.05 5.33
C THR A 240 -14.73 -14.19 6.24
N GLY A 241 -15.17 -13.95 7.48
CA GLY A 241 -14.42 -13.18 8.46
C GLY A 241 -14.69 -11.67 8.41
N ASN A 242 -13.71 -10.88 8.87
CA ASN A 242 -13.81 -9.42 8.93
C ASN A 242 -13.02 -8.76 7.80
N GLY A 243 -13.61 -8.73 6.61
CA GLY A 243 -13.09 -8.00 5.44
C GLY A 243 -13.67 -6.59 5.32
N PRO A 244 -13.10 -5.75 4.44
CA PRO A 244 -13.68 -4.45 4.10
C PRO A 244 -15.08 -4.62 3.49
N LEU A 245 -15.99 -3.70 3.79
CA LEU A 245 -17.32 -3.64 3.15
C LEU A 245 -17.30 -2.99 1.76
N GLY A 246 -16.11 -2.68 1.26
CA GLY A 246 -15.86 -1.83 0.11
C GLY A 246 -14.69 -0.90 0.38
N VAL A 247 -13.77 -0.82 -0.58
CA VAL A 247 -12.55 -0.02 -0.46
C VAL A 247 -12.10 0.57 -1.80
N TYR A 248 -11.57 1.79 -1.80
CA TYR A 248 -11.02 2.48 -2.97
C TYR A 248 -9.66 3.12 -2.65
N GLY A 249 -8.70 3.05 -3.60
CA GLY A 249 -7.38 3.70 -3.45
C GLY A 249 -6.56 3.13 -2.29
N HIS A 250 -6.72 1.84 -2.01
CA HIS A 250 -5.91 1.07 -1.08
C HIS A 250 -4.69 0.47 -1.80
N SER A 251 -3.77 -0.10 -1.04
CA SER A 251 -2.72 -0.97 -1.58
C SER A 251 -2.93 -2.40 -1.10
N THR A 252 -2.54 -3.36 -1.93
CA THR A 252 -2.58 -4.79 -1.64
C THR A 252 -1.26 -5.42 -2.05
N VAL A 253 -0.71 -6.28 -1.20
CA VAL A 253 0.47 -7.10 -1.51
C VAL A 253 0.23 -8.55 -1.12
N TYR A 254 0.79 -9.50 -1.87
CA TYR A 254 0.74 -10.91 -1.53
C TYR A 254 2.02 -11.34 -0.80
N HIS A 255 1.88 -11.79 0.45
CA HIS A 255 2.99 -12.28 1.25
C HIS A 255 3.00 -13.81 1.22
N ALA A 256 3.91 -14.38 0.43
CA ALA A 256 3.99 -15.81 0.17
C ALA A 256 4.24 -16.67 1.43
N PRO A 257 5.13 -16.29 2.38
CA PRO A 257 5.36 -17.09 3.60
C PRO A 257 4.10 -17.31 4.45
N THR A 258 3.18 -16.34 4.49
CA THR A 258 1.90 -16.47 5.21
C THR A 258 0.72 -16.80 4.29
N GLN A 259 0.96 -16.99 2.99
CA GLN A 259 -0.05 -17.24 1.96
C GLN A 259 -1.24 -16.28 2.03
N SER A 260 -0.97 -15.00 2.29
CA SER A 260 -2.00 -14.02 2.63
C SER A 260 -1.81 -12.72 1.87
N PHE A 261 -2.92 -12.13 1.43
CA PHE A 261 -2.94 -10.77 0.90
C PHE A 261 -3.07 -9.79 2.04
N TYR A 262 -2.19 -8.79 2.09
CA TYR A 262 -2.24 -7.70 3.06
C TYR A 262 -2.76 -6.46 2.36
N MET A 263 -3.86 -5.91 2.88
CA MET A 263 -4.55 -4.75 2.33
C MET A 263 -4.49 -3.60 3.32
N PHE A 264 -3.95 -2.45 2.91
CA PHE A 264 -3.74 -1.31 3.78
C PHE A 264 -4.43 -0.04 3.26
N GLY A 265 -5.08 0.67 4.18
CA GLY A 265 -5.63 2.01 3.97
C GLY A 265 -6.76 2.07 2.93
N GLY A 266 -6.83 3.20 2.22
CA GLY A 266 -7.89 3.50 1.25
C GLY A 266 -9.10 4.21 1.87
N TYR A 267 -10.03 4.62 1.01
CA TYR A 267 -11.37 5.04 1.43
C TYR A 267 -12.26 3.83 1.64
N MET A 268 -12.93 3.77 2.78
CA MET A 268 -13.79 2.65 3.16
C MET A 268 -15.18 3.14 3.57
N TYR A 269 -16.16 2.25 3.46
CA TYR A 269 -17.48 2.47 4.07
C TYR A 269 -17.42 2.28 5.59
N SER A 270 -18.06 3.20 6.30
CA SER A 270 -18.53 3.07 7.67
C SER A 270 -20.06 3.21 7.67
N ILE A 271 -20.70 2.83 8.78
CA ILE A 271 -22.11 3.13 9.02
C ILE A 271 -22.32 4.64 8.81
N ASN A 272 -23.12 5.00 7.81
CA ASN A 272 -23.53 6.36 7.44
C ASN A 272 -22.46 7.32 6.86
N GLN A 273 -21.21 6.91 6.64
CA GLN A 273 -20.19 7.79 6.03
C GLN A 273 -19.06 6.99 5.35
N THR A 274 -18.34 7.63 4.43
CA THR A 274 -17.01 7.15 3.99
C THR A 274 -15.92 7.78 4.85
N PHE A 275 -14.82 7.07 5.06
CA PHE A 275 -13.67 7.59 5.81
C PHE A 275 -12.36 7.07 5.23
N ILE A 276 -11.27 7.81 5.48
CA ILE A 276 -9.92 7.36 5.13
C ILE A 276 -9.46 6.38 6.20
N SER A 277 -9.13 5.15 5.79
CA SER A 277 -8.74 4.07 6.68
C SER A 277 -7.24 4.09 6.96
N ASN A 278 -6.88 3.72 8.19
CA ASN A 278 -5.53 3.31 8.59
C ASN A 278 -5.46 1.82 8.96
N LYS A 279 -6.52 1.07 8.67
CA LYS A 279 -6.63 -0.34 9.04
C LYS A 279 -5.79 -1.20 8.10
N LEU A 280 -5.17 -2.22 8.68
CA LEU A 280 -4.52 -3.31 7.96
C LEU A 280 -5.45 -4.52 8.02
N TYR A 281 -5.72 -5.11 6.87
CA TYR A 281 -6.45 -6.36 6.75
C TYR A 281 -5.54 -7.42 6.15
N ALA A 282 -5.74 -8.67 6.55
CA ALA A 282 -5.16 -9.83 5.91
C ALA A 282 -6.26 -10.75 5.41
N PHE A 283 -6.19 -11.10 4.13
CA PHE A 283 -6.98 -12.16 3.51
C PHE A 283 -6.11 -13.40 3.38
N HIS A 284 -6.34 -14.37 4.25
CA HIS A 284 -5.67 -15.65 4.18
C HIS A 284 -6.28 -16.47 3.04
N TYR A 285 -5.52 -16.64 1.95
CA TYR A 285 -6.06 -17.13 0.70
C TYR A 285 -6.55 -18.60 0.77
N PRO A 286 -5.80 -19.56 1.34
CA PRO A 286 -6.26 -20.96 1.41
C PRO A 286 -7.59 -21.16 2.15
N THR A 287 -7.83 -20.41 3.22
CA THR A 287 -9.06 -20.50 4.03
C THR A 287 -10.13 -19.50 3.60
N ARG A 288 -9.79 -18.57 2.70
CA ARG A 288 -10.62 -17.45 2.25
C ARG A 288 -11.19 -16.64 3.42
N PHE A 289 -10.38 -16.44 4.46
CA PHE A 289 -10.78 -15.77 5.69
C PHE A 289 -10.09 -14.41 5.82
N TRP A 290 -10.88 -13.38 6.08
CA TRP A 290 -10.40 -12.03 6.36
C TRP A 290 -10.23 -11.80 7.85
N SER A 291 -9.12 -11.18 8.23
CA SER A 291 -8.89 -10.64 9.56
C SER A 291 -8.41 -9.20 9.49
N ILE A 292 -8.90 -8.37 10.40
CA ILE A 292 -8.23 -7.10 10.73
C ILE A 292 -6.97 -7.39 11.56
N LEU A 293 -5.92 -6.59 11.39
CA LEU A 293 -4.67 -6.71 12.14
C LEU A 293 -4.44 -5.44 12.97
N PRO A 294 -5.01 -5.36 14.18
CA PRO A 294 -4.80 -4.23 15.08
C PRO A 294 -3.37 -4.23 15.61
N THR A 295 -2.80 -3.04 15.81
CA THR A 295 -1.45 -2.90 16.35
C THR A 295 -1.39 -3.20 17.85
N PHE A 296 -0.22 -3.54 18.37
CA PHE A 296 0.01 -3.62 19.81
C PHE A 296 0.25 -2.21 20.37
N GLU A 297 -0.61 -1.75 21.29
CA GLU A 297 -0.59 -0.39 21.84
C GLU A 297 0.76 -0.04 22.50
N GLU A 298 1.44 -1.02 23.10
CA GLU A 298 2.77 -0.85 23.69
C GLU A 298 3.82 -0.39 22.65
N TYR A 299 3.74 -0.90 21.42
CA TYR A 299 4.75 -0.70 20.37
C TYR A 299 4.32 0.31 19.30
N ASN A 300 3.01 0.46 19.06
CA ASN A 300 2.43 1.48 18.21
C ASN A 300 1.28 2.20 18.97
N PRO A 301 1.59 3.00 20.01
CA PRO A 301 0.55 3.71 20.76
C PRO A 301 -0.12 4.78 19.90
N GLN A 302 -1.39 5.08 20.20
CA GLN A 302 -2.21 6.04 19.45
C GLN A 302 -1.54 7.40 19.26
N ARG A 303 -0.75 7.86 20.24
CA ARG A 303 0.01 9.12 20.17
C ARG A 303 1.02 9.20 19.01
N LEU A 304 1.50 8.06 18.49
CA LEU A 304 2.41 8.04 17.34
C LEU A 304 1.67 8.22 16.00
N ASN A 305 0.35 7.99 16.00
CA ASN A 305 -0.48 7.99 14.79
C ASN A 305 0.17 7.18 13.65
N LEU A 306 0.60 5.95 13.97
CA LEU A 306 1.34 5.06 13.09
C LEU A 306 0.64 3.69 13.05
N PRO A 307 0.11 3.25 11.91
CA PRO A 307 0.08 3.97 10.64
C PRO A 307 -0.98 5.09 10.61
N GLN A 308 -0.70 6.16 9.87
CA GLN A 308 -1.67 7.23 9.61
C GLN A 308 -2.63 6.82 8.50
N ALA A 309 -3.89 7.20 8.63
CA ALA A 309 -4.92 7.00 7.61
C ALA A 309 -4.52 7.65 6.28
N ARG A 310 -4.56 6.86 5.19
CA ARG A 310 -4.15 7.32 3.87
C ARG A 310 -4.80 6.53 2.73
N TYR A 311 -4.88 7.16 1.56
CA TYR A 311 -5.34 6.56 0.30
C TYR A 311 -4.45 7.01 -0.87
N LEU A 312 -4.52 6.30 -2.00
CA LEU A 312 -3.66 6.48 -3.19
C LEU A 312 -2.16 6.50 -2.83
N HIS A 313 -1.78 5.66 -1.86
CA HIS A 313 -0.39 5.30 -1.59
C HIS A 313 -0.04 4.05 -2.39
N SER A 314 1.24 3.75 -2.48
CA SER A 314 1.71 2.48 -3.05
C SER A 314 2.33 1.61 -1.96
N ALA A 315 2.32 0.29 -2.19
CA ALA A 315 2.99 -0.66 -1.32
C ALA A 315 3.70 -1.74 -2.15
N VAL A 316 4.81 -2.24 -1.60
CA VAL A 316 5.54 -3.40 -2.11
C VAL A 316 5.88 -4.33 -0.94
N THR A 317 6.21 -5.57 -1.23
CA THR A 317 6.41 -6.61 -0.21
C THR A 317 7.75 -7.30 -0.38
N THR A 318 8.37 -7.61 0.75
CA THR A 318 9.49 -8.54 0.89
C THR A 318 9.05 -9.72 1.75
N ASP A 319 9.91 -10.70 1.99
CA ASP A 319 9.60 -11.80 2.91
C ASP A 319 9.50 -11.35 4.39
N ASP A 320 10.06 -10.19 4.74
CA ASP A 320 10.15 -9.74 6.13
C ASP A 320 9.18 -8.59 6.45
N TYR A 321 8.92 -7.71 5.47
CA TYR A 321 8.10 -6.53 5.66
C TYR A 321 7.38 -6.05 4.39
N MET A 322 6.25 -5.37 4.61
CA MET A 322 5.57 -4.54 3.61
C MET A 322 6.11 -3.11 3.71
N LEU A 323 6.53 -2.52 2.59
CA LEU A 323 6.94 -1.13 2.49
C LEU A 323 5.79 -0.30 1.90
N VAL A 324 5.45 0.82 2.54
CA VAL A 324 4.37 1.72 2.09
C VAL A 324 4.94 3.12 1.89
N PHE A 325 4.66 3.71 0.72
CA PHE A 325 5.12 5.06 0.38
C PHE A 325 3.98 6.02 -0.02
N GLY A 326 4.11 7.27 0.44
CA GLY A 326 3.27 8.43 0.16
C GLY A 326 1.78 8.24 0.44
N GLY A 327 0.94 8.79 -0.43
CA GLY A 327 -0.51 8.84 -0.28
C GLY A 327 -1.01 10.06 0.48
N ARG A 328 -2.32 10.30 0.35
CA ARG A 328 -3.01 11.48 0.87
C ARG A 328 -3.78 11.14 2.14
N SER A 329 -3.74 12.04 3.12
CA SER A 329 -4.58 12.02 4.32
C SER A 329 -5.59 13.19 4.29
N HIS A 330 -6.39 13.37 5.33
CA HIS A 330 -7.42 14.42 5.39
C HIS A 330 -6.88 15.85 5.21
N TYR A 331 -5.68 16.16 5.73
CA TYR A 331 -5.16 17.52 5.75
C TYR A 331 -3.82 17.71 5.00
N ASN A 332 -3.02 16.66 4.84
CA ASN A 332 -1.69 16.73 4.22
C ASN A 332 -1.34 15.45 3.45
N THR A 333 -0.34 15.52 2.56
CA THR A 333 0.40 14.32 2.10
C THR A 333 1.22 13.78 3.29
N SER A 334 1.11 12.47 3.53
CA SER A 334 1.45 11.87 4.83
C SER A 334 2.96 11.55 5.01
N ASN A 335 3.39 11.37 6.26
CA ASN A 335 4.75 10.92 6.64
C ASN A 335 5.16 9.68 5.81
N SER A 336 6.13 9.88 4.91
CA SER A 336 6.05 9.34 3.55
C SER A 336 6.52 7.91 3.39
N LEU A 337 7.42 7.36 4.22
CA LEU A 337 7.91 5.98 4.10
C LEU A 337 7.80 5.22 5.43
N ILE A 338 6.99 4.17 5.43
CA ILE A 338 6.76 3.30 6.60
C ILE A 338 6.89 1.82 6.19
N ALA A 339 7.28 0.98 7.14
CA ALA A 339 7.32 -0.46 6.95
C ALA A 339 6.40 -1.17 7.96
N TYR A 340 5.80 -2.27 7.57
CA TYR A 340 5.06 -3.18 8.45
C TYR A 340 5.77 -4.52 8.49
N THR A 341 6.17 -4.94 9.69
CA THR A 341 6.85 -6.23 9.89
C THR A 341 5.81 -7.35 10.02
N TYR A 342 5.91 -8.37 9.17
CA TYR A 342 4.90 -9.45 9.13
C TYR A 342 4.90 -10.30 10.40
N SER A 343 6.10 -10.62 10.89
CA SER A 343 6.30 -11.53 12.01
C SER A 343 5.83 -10.99 13.36
N CYS A 344 5.91 -9.67 13.52
CA CYS A 344 5.67 -9.01 14.80
C CYS A 344 4.48 -8.06 14.79
N ASN A 345 3.78 -7.92 13.66
CA ASN A 345 2.62 -7.03 13.53
C ASN A 345 2.92 -5.61 14.06
N GLN A 346 4.08 -5.08 13.67
CA GLN A 346 4.55 -3.77 14.10
C GLN A 346 4.79 -2.86 12.91
N TRP A 347 4.30 -1.63 13.01
CA TRP A 347 4.60 -0.56 12.06
C TRP A 347 5.83 0.23 12.48
N LEU A 348 6.64 0.60 11.49
CA LEU A 348 7.92 1.26 11.63
C LEU A 348 7.93 2.52 10.77
N ARG A 349 8.38 3.65 11.35
CA ARG A 349 8.68 4.86 10.58
C ARG A 349 10.15 4.83 10.20
N LEU A 350 10.44 4.93 8.90
CA LEU A 350 11.82 4.78 8.41
C LEU A 350 12.55 6.12 8.24
N LEU A 351 11.82 7.20 7.94
CA LEU A 351 12.37 8.54 7.87
C LEU A 351 12.36 9.18 9.27
N THR A 352 13.44 8.93 10.03
CA THR A 352 13.63 9.49 11.38
C THR A 352 15.07 9.98 11.54
N ALA A 353 15.32 10.87 12.50
CA ALA A 353 16.66 11.38 12.79
C ALA A 353 17.65 10.30 13.25
N ASP A 354 17.13 9.13 13.65
CA ASP A 354 17.92 8.00 14.14
C ASP A 354 18.44 7.09 13.02
N VAL A 355 17.91 7.25 11.80
CA VAL A 355 18.26 6.44 10.65
C VAL A 355 19.22 7.24 9.78
N GLU A 356 20.32 6.59 9.40
CA GLU A 356 21.28 7.17 8.46
C GLU A 356 20.70 7.14 7.05
N ILE A 357 20.33 8.31 6.54
CA ILE A 357 19.73 8.48 5.22
C ILE A 357 20.79 8.99 4.25
N VAL A 358 20.96 8.29 3.12
CA VAL A 358 21.84 8.73 2.03
C VAL A 358 20.99 9.17 0.84
N GLY A 359 21.26 10.38 0.34
CA GLY A 359 20.47 11.00 -0.71
C GLY A 359 19.17 11.61 -0.21
N SER A 360 18.33 12.02 -1.14
CA SER A 360 17.10 12.75 -0.86
C SER A 360 15.88 11.85 -1.04
N PRO A 361 14.99 11.71 -0.04
CA PRO A 361 13.75 10.96 -0.22
C PRO A 361 12.86 11.64 -1.28
N PRO A 362 12.03 10.86 -2.01
CA PRO A 362 11.12 11.45 -2.99
C PRO A 362 10.12 12.39 -2.31
N PRO A 363 9.61 13.41 -3.02
CA PRO A 363 8.60 14.30 -2.49
C PRO A 363 7.36 13.51 -2.05
N PRO A 364 6.62 13.99 -1.03
CA PRO A 364 5.42 13.31 -0.54
C PRO A 364 4.28 13.47 -1.55
N THR A 365 4.20 12.54 -2.49
CA THR A 365 3.15 12.49 -3.53
C THR A 365 2.10 11.43 -3.20
N TYR A 366 0.93 11.54 -3.83
CA TYR A 366 -0.04 10.45 -3.93
C TYR A 366 -0.21 10.03 -5.40
N ALA A 367 -0.84 8.87 -5.62
CA ALA A 367 -1.06 8.30 -6.95
C ALA A 367 0.23 8.13 -7.78
N HIS A 368 1.38 7.98 -7.13
CA HIS A 368 2.59 7.45 -7.75
C HIS A 368 2.48 5.93 -7.86
N ALA A 369 3.35 5.32 -8.66
CA ALA A 369 3.48 3.87 -8.72
C ALA A 369 4.79 3.43 -8.08
N MET A 370 4.76 2.28 -7.39
CA MET A 370 5.94 1.66 -6.79
C MET A 370 6.00 0.18 -7.17
N THR A 371 7.22 -0.32 -7.40
CA THR A 371 7.49 -1.73 -7.66
C THR A 371 8.78 -2.16 -6.98
N LEU A 372 8.95 -3.46 -6.71
CA LEU A 372 10.13 -4.01 -6.05
C LEU A 372 10.77 -5.05 -6.97
N ASP A 373 12.06 -4.84 -7.26
CA ASP A 373 12.89 -5.88 -7.84
C ASP A 373 13.32 -6.85 -6.74
N VAL A 374 12.74 -8.05 -6.75
CA VAL A 374 12.95 -9.08 -5.73
C VAL A 374 14.38 -9.63 -5.77
N GLU A 375 15.06 -9.61 -6.93
CA GLU A 375 16.43 -10.11 -7.05
C GLU A 375 17.43 -9.18 -6.35
N THR A 376 17.24 -7.88 -6.51
CA THR A 376 18.13 -6.86 -5.92
C THR A 376 17.66 -6.34 -4.56
N GLY A 377 16.37 -6.52 -4.22
CA GLY A 377 15.73 -5.93 -3.05
C GLY A 377 15.50 -4.42 -3.17
N ALA A 378 15.64 -3.85 -4.38
CA ALA A 378 15.49 -2.42 -4.63
C ALA A 378 14.04 -2.06 -4.96
N ALA A 379 13.48 -1.11 -4.21
CA ALA A 379 12.16 -0.55 -4.52
C ALA A 379 12.32 0.67 -5.44
N PHE A 380 11.42 0.83 -6.40
CA PHE A 380 11.41 1.94 -7.35
C PHE A 380 10.10 2.69 -7.26
N VAL A 381 10.16 4.01 -7.16
CA VAL A 381 8.98 4.90 -7.13
C VAL A 381 9.03 5.83 -8.33
N ILE A 382 7.91 5.97 -9.04
CA ILE A 382 7.77 6.87 -10.19
C ILE A 382 6.53 7.75 -10.09
N GLY A 383 6.73 9.05 -10.37
CA GLY A 383 5.68 10.04 -10.58
C GLY A 383 4.84 10.38 -9.34
N GLY A 384 3.55 10.63 -9.55
CA GLY A 384 2.61 11.05 -8.52
C GLY A 384 2.27 12.54 -8.58
N PHE A 385 1.39 12.96 -7.66
CA PHE A 385 0.87 14.32 -7.57
C PHE A 385 1.06 14.89 -6.16
N ASP A 386 1.54 16.13 -6.08
CA ASP A 386 1.75 16.91 -4.86
C ASP A 386 1.23 18.35 -4.97
N GLY A 387 0.41 18.64 -5.99
CA GLY A 387 0.06 19.98 -6.44
C GLY A 387 0.58 20.26 -7.85
N GLY A 388 1.59 19.51 -8.30
CA GLY A 388 1.98 19.40 -9.71
C GLY A 388 2.20 17.94 -10.11
N ILE A 389 2.66 17.74 -11.35
CA ILE A 389 3.19 16.46 -11.82
C ILE A 389 4.67 16.63 -12.14
N GLN A 390 5.49 15.79 -11.52
CA GLN A 390 6.91 15.67 -11.86
C GLN A 390 7.23 14.20 -12.09
N SER A 391 8.10 13.93 -13.06
CA SER A 391 8.57 12.56 -13.31
C SER A 391 9.96 12.38 -12.72
N HIS A 392 9.97 11.66 -11.61
CA HIS A 392 11.16 11.22 -10.90
C HIS A 392 11.19 9.70 -10.93
N VAL A 393 12.37 9.12 -11.15
CA VAL A 393 12.61 7.70 -10.91
C VAL A 393 13.54 7.61 -9.72
N THR A 394 13.02 7.20 -8.58
CA THR A 394 13.80 7.07 -7.34
C THR A 394 13.93 5.61 -6.98
N ARG A 395 15.16 5.16 -6.77
CA ARG A 395 15.48 3.84 -6.22
C ARG A 395 15.68 3.96 -4.72
N ILE A 396 15.04 3.08 -3.96
CA ILE A 396 15.10 2.98 -2.51
C ILE A 396 15.73 1.63 -2.18
N ILE A 397 16.86 1.65 -1.47
CA ILE A 397 17.53 0.45 -0.97
C ILE A 397 17.45 0.48 0.55
N LEU A 398 16.89 -0.59 1.11
CA LEU A 398 16.85 -0.84 2.54
C LEU A 398 17.83 -1.97 2.89
N PRO A 399 18.39 -1.98 4.10
CA PRO A 399 19.11 -3.14 4.60
C PRO A 399 18.22 -4.38 4.57
N LYS A 400 18.80 -5.54 4.21
CA LYS A 400 18.12 -6.84 4.28
C LYS A 400 17.56 -7.14 5.68
N ASP A 401 18.22 -6.62 6.70
CA ASP A 401 17.76 -6.65 8.08
C ASP A 401 17.46 -5.21 8.54
N LEU A 402 16.18 -4.88 8.68
CA LEU A 402 15.73 -3.55 9.11
C LEU A 402 16.27 -3.18 10.50
N CYS A 403 16.57 -4.14 11.38
CA CYS A 403 17.12 -3.84 12.71
C CYS A 403 18.43 -3.05 12.60
N ARG A 404 19.23 -3.29 11.55
CA ARG A 404 20.51 -2.61 11.33
C ARG A 404 20.37 -1.09 11.11
N LEU A 405 19.18 -0.59 10.81
CA LEU A 405 18.92 0.85 10.66
C LEU A 405 19.10 1.61 11.98
N TRP A 406 19.04 0.92 13.12
CA TRP A 406 19.14 1.53 14.45
C TRP A 406 20.41 1.11 15.18
N LYS A 407 20.84 1.97 16.10
CA LYS A 407 21.98 1.76 17.00
C LYS A 407 21.58 2.10 18.43
N GLY A 408 22.21 1.44 19.40
CA GLY A 408 21.97 1.67 20.82
C GLY A 408 20.89 0.78 21.43
N LYS A 409 21.16 0.27 22.63
CA LYS A 409 20.35 -0.69 23.39
C LYS A 409 18.86 -0.35 23.47
N ASN A 410 18.53 0.90 23.79
CA ASN A 410 17.14 1.33 23.97
C ASN A 410 16.36 1.36 22.65
N LYS A 411 17.03 1.59 21.50
CA LYS A 411 16.36 1.60 20.20
C LYS A 411 16.14 0.17 19.71
N CYS A 412 17.16 -0.70 19.80
CA CYS A 412 17.01 -2.09 19.40
C CYS A 412 15.84 -2.77 20.14
N ARG A 413 15.70 -2.53 21.45
CA ARG A 413 14.62 -3.12 22.26
C ARG A 413 13.21 -2.59 21.96
N LYS A 414 13.08 -1.42 21.33
CA LYS A 414 11.77 -0.86 20.94
C LYS A 414 11.17 -1.53 19.71
N PHE A 415 12.01 -2.17 18.90
CA PHE A 415 11.59 -2.83 17.68
C PHE A 415 11.50 -4.33 17.93
N LEU A 416 10.28 -4.84 17.83
CA LEU A 416 9.99 -6.25 17.99
C LEU A 416 10.76 -7.03 16.92
N GLY A 417 11.37 -8.15 17.32
CA GLY A 417 12.21 -8.94 16.44
C GLY A 417 13.68 -8.50 16.39
N CYS A 418 14.06 -7.38 17.02
CA CYS A 418 15.45 -6.92 17.04
C CYS A 418 16.18 -7.28 18.34
N ASN A 419 17.34 -7.91 18.19
CA ASN A 419 18.35 -8.13 19.20
C ASN A 419 19.42 -7.03 19.16
N HIS A 420 20.35 -7.05 20.11
CA HIS A 420 21.54 -6.19 20.08
C HIS A 420 22.79 -6.91 20.57
N CYS A 421 23.94 -6.43 20.12
CA CYS A 421 25.22 -6.79 20.67
C CYS A 421 26.02 -5.54 21.05
N ASP A 422 26.75 -5.64 22.15
CA ASP A 422 27.64 -4.62 22.66
C ASP A 422 29.08 -5.08 22.41
N ILE A 423 29.84 -4.25 21.68
CA ILE A 423 31.20 -4.52 21.22
C ILE A 423 32.14 -3.54 21.90
N MET A 424 33.11 -4.05 22.67
CA MET A 424 34.20 -3.26 23.21
C MET A 424 35.38 -3.26 22.24
N THR A 425 35.84 -2.07 21.88
CA THR A 425 37.03 -1.89 21.03
C THR A 425 38.31 -1.88 21.88
N GLU A 426 39.46 -2.15 21.27
CA GLU A 426 40.78 -1.99 21.93
C GLU A 426 41.00 -0.58 22.53
N HIS A 427 40.32 0.44 22.00
CA HIS A 427 40.45 1.83 22.42
C HIS A 427 39.52 2.19 23.61
N GLY A 428 38.73 1.22 24.10
CA GLY A 428 37.81 1.40 25.22
C GLY A 428 36.41 1.90 24.85
N ASP A 429 36.13 2.12 23.55
CA ASP A 429 34.81 2.51 23.09
C ASP A 429 33.85 1.31 23.09
N ASN A 430 32.60 1.55 23.53
CA ASN A 430 31.53 0.56 23.53
C ASN A 430 30.49 0.88 22.43
N ILE A 431 30.36 -0.01 21.45
CA ILE A 431 29.47 0.14 20.30
C ILE A 431 28.33 -0.86 20.41
N THR A 432 27.08 -0.37 20.40
CA THR A 432 25.89 -1.24 20.36
C THR A 432 25.28 -1.29 18.96
N LEU A 433 25.22 -2.49 18.38
CA LEU A 433 24.59 -2.76 17.08
C LEU A 433 23.31 -3.56 17.24
N CYS A 434 22.30 -3.24 16.44
CA CYS A 434 21.04 -4.00 16.40
C CYS A 434 21.06 -5.01 15.24
N TYR A 435 20.44 -6.17 15.44
CA TYR A 435 20.30 -7.21 14.41
C TYR A 435 19.00 -8.00 14.60
N SER A 436 18.46 -8.61 13.55
CA SER A 436 17.22 -9.39 13.60
C SER A 436 17.41 -10.75 14.27
N ASN A 437 16.43 -11.15 15.05
CA ASN A 437 16.37 -12.47 15.70
C ASN A 437 16.21 -13.64 14.72
N MET A 438 15.74 -13.39 13.49
CA MET A 438 15.53 -14.45 12.49
C MET A 438 16.78 -14.78 11.70
N ARG A 439 17.78 -13.90 11.73
CA ARG A 439 19.04 -14.06 11.01
C ARG A 439 20.16 -14.11 12.04
N ILE A 440 20.35 -15.28 12.65
CA ILE A 440 21.54 -15.55 13.48
C ILE A 440 22.71 -15.75 12.51
N ASN A 441 23.23 -14.67 11.94
CA ASN A 441 24.56 -14.70 11.34
C ASN A 441 25.51 -14.01 12.32
N GLU A 442 26.52 -14.76 12.77
CA GLU A 442 27.64 -14.29 13.59
C GLU A 442 28.26 -13.00 13.01
N GLU A 443 28.23 -12.82 11.68
CA GLU A 443 28.63 -11.60 10.96
C GLU A 443 27.91 -10.30 11.40
N SER A 444 26.75 -10.38 12.05
CA SER A 444 25.98 -9.18 12.46
C SER A 444 26.58 -8.48 13.67
N CYS A 445 27.37 -9.23 14.45
CA CYS A 445 28.07 -8.74 15.65
C CYS A 445 29.59 -8.83 15.52
N GLU A 446 30.09 -9.21 14.34
CA GLU A 446 31.52 -9.12 14.04
C GLU A 446 31.87 -7.67 13.65
N PRO A 447 32.87 -7.07 14.34
CA PRO A 447 33.34 -5.75 13.96
C PRO A 447 34.06 -5.83 12.60
N ARG A 448 33.54 -5.17 11.58
CA ARG A 448 34.21 -5.13 10.26
C ARG A 448 35.48 -4.27 10.25
N ASP A 449 35.55 -3.29 11.15
CA ASP A 449 36.59 -2.24 11.14
C ASP A 449 37.31 -2.03 12.49
N HIS A 450 36.97 -2.81 13.53
CA HIS A 450 37.53 -2.63 14.87
C HIS A 450 38.04 -3.96 15.44
N ASN A 451 39.29 -4.00 15.92
CA ASN A 451 39.75 -5.12 16.74
C ASN A 451 38.89 -5.15 18.02
N ALA A 452 37.87 -6.02 18.06
CA ALA A 452 37.06 -6.18 19.26
C ALA A 452 37.79 -7.02 20.30
N THR A 453 37.79 -6.54 21.52
CA THR A 453 38.32 -7.26 22.68
C THR A 453 37.25 -8.11 23.36
N GLN A 454 35.98 -7.68 23.29
CA GLN A 454 34.84 -8.40 23.86
C GLN A 454 33.55 -8.11 23.09
N VAL A 455 32.77 -9.16 22.81
CA VAL A 455 31.44 -9.07 22.20
C VAL A 455 30.43 -9.71 23.15
N SER A 456 29.37 -8.99 23.51
CA SER A 456 28.26 -9.54 24.29
C SER A 456 26.96 -9.45 23.50
N VAL A 457 26.17 -10.51 23.53
CA VAL A 457 24.94 -10.63 22.74
C VAL A 457 23.73 -10.66 23.67
N ASN A 458 22.73 -9.84 23.36
CA ASN A 458 21.53 -9.68 24.15
C ASN A 458 20.28 -9.84 23.29
N ASN A 459 19.43 -10.78 23.67
CA ASN A 459 18.20 -11.07 22.96
C ASN A 459 17.12 -10.02 23.26
N GLY A 460 16.42 -9.58 22.20
CA GLY A 460 15.23 -8.75 22.29
C GLY A 460 13.96 -9.59 22.36
N VAL A 461 12.83 -8.97 22.04
CA VAL A 461 11.51 -9.63 22.04
C VAL A 461 11.34 -10.43 20.75
N VAL A 462 11.05 -11.72 20.89
CA VAL A 462 10.74 -12.63 19.77
C VAL A 462 9.23 -12.87 19.70
N CYS A 463 8.61 -12.55 18.58
CA CYS A 463 7.16 -12.67 18.35
C CYS A 463 6.75 -14.11 18.04
N THR A 464 7.03 -15.02 18.96
CA THR A 464 6.62 -16.43 18.86
C THR A 464 5.12 -16.59 19.14
N ALA A 465 4.56 -17.76 18.80
CA ALA A 465 3.19 -18.12 19.20
C ALA A 465 2.96 -17.99 20.72
N LYS A 466 3.96 -18.39 21.53
CA LYS A 466 3.96 -18.25 23.00
C LYS A 466 3.96 -16.79 23.47
N TRP A 467 4.60 -15.89 22.71
CA TRP A 467 4.54 -14.46 23.01
C TRP A 467 3.16 -13.91 22.63
N LEU A 468 2.65 -14.26 21.46
CA LEU A 468 1.34 -13.82 20.98
C LEU A 468 0.19 -14.31 21.89
N SER A 469 0.32 -15.49 22.50
CA SER A 469 -0.65 -16.05 23.45
C SER A 469 -0.75 -15.27 24.76
N LYS A 470 0.20 -14.37 25.05
CA LYS A 470 0.21 -13.53 26.25
C LYS A 470 -0.21 -12.09 25.97
N ARG A 471 -0.70 -11.80 24.75
CA ARG A 471 -1.08 -10.44 24.36
C ARG A 471 -2.20 -9.90 25.26
N ASN A 472 -2.12 -8.60 25.55
CA ASN A 472 -3.13 -7.92 26.35
C ASN A 472 -4.45 -7.76 25.57
N CYS A 473 -5.44 -8.60 25.86
CA CYS A 473 -6.75 -8.54 25.21
C CYS A 473 -7.50 -7.23 25.49
N ALA A 474 -7.29 -6.59 26.65
CA ALA A 474 -8.05 -5.41 27.06
C ALA A 474 -7.78 -4.16 26.20
N GLN A 475 -6.73 -4.16 25.38
CA GLN A 475 -6.42 -3.06 24.46
C GLN A 475 -7.42 -2.99 23.28
N TYR A 476 -8.08 -4.10 22.94
CA TYR A 476 -8.97 -4.17 21.79
C TYR A 476 -10.38 -3.73 22.18
N THR A 477 -10.86 -2.69 21.49
CA THR A 477 -12.10 -2.00 21.85
C THR A 477 -13.30 -2.43 21.01
N THR A 478 -13.08 -3.25 19.99
CA THR A 478 -14.13 -3.79 19.11
C THR A 478 -14.11 -5.31 19.09
N CYS A 479 -15.27 -5.92 18.81
CA CYS A 479 -15.38 -7.38 18.75
C CYS A 479 -14.46 -7.95 17.66
N THR A 480 -14.41 -7.29 16.51
CA THR A 480 -13.60 -7.76 15.37
C THR A 480 -12.09 -7.67 15.58
N GLU A 481 -11.60 -6.67 16.31
CA GLU A 481 -10.18 -6.58 16.69
C GLU A 481 -9.82 -7.58 17.78
N CYS A 482 -10.73 -7.82 18.73
CA CYS A 482 -10.55 -8.82 19.78
C CYS A 482 -10.37 -10.23 19.22
N LEU A 483 -11.19 -10.57 18.21
CA LEU A 483 -11.23 -11.88 17.56
C LEU A 483 -10.33 -11.98 16.32
N ALA A 484 -9.41 -11.03 16.14
CA ALA A 484 -8.49 -11.05 15.03
C ALA A 484 -7.61 -12.32 15.05
N LYS A 485 -7.33 -12.84 13.84
CA LYS A 485 -6.43 -13.96 13.58
C LYS A 485 -5.23 -13.48 12.78
N TRP A 486 -4.03 -13.78 13.27
CA TRP A 486 -2.79 -13.35 12.65
C TRP A 486 -2.32 -14.40 11.64
N PRO A 487 -2.04 -14.05 10.37
CA PRO A 487 -1.65 -15.02 9.35
C PRO A 487 -0.45 -15.90 9.71
N SER A 488 0.55 -15.36 10.41
CA SER A 488 1.72 -16.11 10.90
C SER A 488 1.38 -17.17 11.95
N HIS A 489 0.20 -17.11 12.55
CA HIS A 489 -0.27 -17.96 13.65
C HIS A 489 -1.72 -18.40 13.44
N ILE A 490 -2.14 -18.59 12.18
CA ILE A 490 -3.57 -18.80 11.87
C ILE A 490 -4.13 -20.11 12.46
N ASN A 491 -3.26 -21.11 12.67
CA ASN A 491 -3.61 -22.40 13.26
C ASN A 491 -3.54 -22.42 14.80
N GLU A 492 -3.07 -21.34 15.42
CA GLU A 492 -2.99 -21.25 16.88
C GLU A 492 -4.39 -21.02 17.48
N ALA A 493 -4.55 -21.44 18.74
CA ALA A 493 -5.80 -21.25 19.48
C ALA A 493 -6.14 -19.76 19.67
N GLN A 494 -7.44 -19.46 19.73
CA GLN A 494 -7.92 -18.12 20.01
C GLN A 494 -7.47 -17.67 21.41
N VAL A 495 -6.86 -16.49 21.49
CA VAL A 495 -6.27 -15.96 22.74
C VAL A 495 -7.27 -15.09 23.51
N CYS A 496 -8.13 -14.38 22.78
CA CYS A 496 -9.07 -13.43 23.36
C CYS A 496 -10.50 -13.75 22.91
N LYS A 497 -11.48 -13.50 23.77
CA LYS A 497 -12.91 -13.53 23.45
C LYS A 497 -13.58 -12.21 23.78
N TRP A 498 -14.72 -11.99 23.13
CA TRP A 498 -15.51 -10.78 23.30
C TRP A 498 -16.73 -11.04 24.19
N CYS A 499 -16.95 -10.16 25.16
CA CYS A 499 -18.14 -10.16 26.00
C CYS A 499 -19.14 -9.11 25.49
N SER A 500 -20.32 -9.55 25.08
CA SER A 500 -21.38 -8.69 24.55
C SER A 500 -22.48 -8.41 25.58
N ASN A 501 -23.59 -7.78 25.13
CA ASN A 501 -24.82 -7.46 25.85
C ASN A 501 -24.75 -6.35 26.91
N CYS A 502 -23.57 -6.03 27.44
CA CYS A 502 -23.41 -4.79 28.20
C CYS A 502 -23.44 -3.56 27.26
N ALA A 503 -23.70 -2.37 27.81
CA ALA A 503 -23.68 -1.12 27.06
C ALA A 503 -22.33 -0.83 26.37
N ARG A 504 -21.24 -1.34 26.93
CA ARG A 504 -19.92 -1.42 26.30
C ARG A 504 -19.44 -2.85 26.40
N GLY A 505 -19.18 -3.48 25.25
CA GLY A 505 -18.54 -4.79 25.23
C GLY A 505 -17.08 -4.68 25.64
N ARG A 506 -16.47 -5.82 25.97
CA ARG A 506 -15.08 -5.88 26.44
C ARG A 506 -14.38 -7.11 25.87
N CYS A 507 -13.13 -6.93 25.45
CA CYS A 507 -12.24 -8.00 25.07
C CYS A 507 -11.49 -8.52 26.30
N ILE A 508 -11.51 -9.84 26.50
CA ILE A 508 -10.90 -10.50 27.67
C ILE A 508 -10.11 -11.74 27.21
N PRO A 509 -9.17 -12.25 28.03
CA PRO A 509 -8.51 -13.52 27.75
C PRO A 509 -9.52 -14.67 27.63
N GLU A 510 -9.23 -15.65 26.77
CA GLU A 510 -10.09 -16.80 26.49
C GLU A 510 -10.46 -17.60 27.76
N GLU A 511 -9.52 -17.73 28.69
CA GLU A 511 -9.68 -18.44 29.96
C GLU A 511 -10.47 -17.65 31.03
N SER A 512 -10.71 -16.36 30.82
CA SER A 512 -11.40 -15.49 31.80
C SER A 512 -12.92 -15.51 31.64
N GLU A 513 -13.67 -15.13 32.68
CA GLU A 513 -15.14 -15.10 32.62
C GLU A 513 -15.67 -13.67 32.41
N CYS A 514 -16.66 -13.52 31.52
CA CYS A 514 -17.25 -12.22 31.20
C CYS A 514 -17.84 -11.53 32.45
N GLU A 515 -18.62 -12.25 33.24
CA GLU A 515 -19.30 -11.70 34.43
C GLU A 515 -18.31 -11.15 35.48
N ARG A 516 -17.08 -11.68 35.50
CA ARG A 516 -16.00 -11.21 36.39
C ARG A 516 -15.29 -9.99 35.82
N GLU A 517 -14.92 -10.05 34.54
CA GLU A 517 -14.08 -9.06 33.88
C GLU A 517 -14.86 -7.85 33.30
N ASN A 518 -16.17 -7.97 33.06
CA ASN A 518 -17.00 -6.91 32.48
C ASN A 518 -18.34 -6.73 33.21
N LYS A 519 -18.25 -6.51 34.53
CA LYS A 519 -19.40 -6.36 35.43
C LYS A 519 -20.47 -5.41 34.89
N CYS A 520 -21.64 -5.95 34.56
CA CYS A 520 -22.83 -5.18 34.24
C CYS A 520 -24.09 -5.89 34.75
N SER A 521 -25.22 -5.19 34.82
CA SER A 521 -26.47 -5.72 35.39
C SER A 521 -27.21 -6.70 34.48
N VAL A 522 -26.61 -7.12 33.36
CA VAL A 522 -27.23 -7.93 32.32
C VAL A 522 -26.38 -9.16 32.08
N ARG A 523 -27.03 -10.33 31.93
CA ARG A 523 -26.33 -11.57 31.59
C ARG A 523 -25.59 -11.43 30.26
N GLN A 524 -24.29 -11.65 30.31
CA GLN A 524 -23.43 -11.45 29.17
C GLN A 524 -23.40 -12.68 28.26
N ARG A 525 -23.16 -12.44 26.97
CA ARG A 525 -22.89 -13.49 25.99
C ARG A 525 -21.42 -13.45 25.60
N THR A 526 -20.80 -14.62 25.55
CA THR A 526 -19.45 -14.82 25.02
C THR A 526 -19.51 -14.95 23.51
N VAL A 527 -18.61 -14.25 22.82
CA VAL A 527 -18.46 -14.28 21.36
C VAL A 527 -17.02 -14.68 21.04
N SER A 528 -16.87 -15.80 20.33
CA SER A 528 -15.57 -16.37 19.91
C SER A 528 -15.42 -16.48 18.39
N ASP A 529 -16.51 -16.28 17.64
CA ASP A 529 -16.51 -16.21 16.18
C ASP A 529 -16.83 -14.78 15.73
N VAL A 530 -15.98 -14.24 14.85
CA VAL A 530 -16.12 -12.90 14.30
C VAL A 530 -17.41 -12.71 13.50
N SER A 531 -18.00 -13.78 12.96
CA SER A 531 -19.29 -13.75 12.27
C SER A 531 -20.44 -13.33 13.19
N GLN A 532 -20.29 -13.55 14.50
CA GLN A 532 -21.27 -13.21 15.52
C GLN A 532 -21.11 -11.80 16.07
N CYS A 533 -20.05 -11.07 15.68
CA CYS A 533 -19.85 -9.69 16.06
C CYS A 533 -20.98 -8.80 15.51
N ALA A 534 -21.51 -7.91 16.33
CA ALA A 534 -22.61 -7.03 15.95
C ALA A 534 -22.26 -6.15 14.74
N GLU A 535 -20.99 -5.73 14.61
CA GLU A 535 -20.52 -4.95 13.46
C GLU A 535 -20.58 -5.73 12.13
N ARG A 536 -20.74 -7.06 12.17
CA ARG A 536 -20.82 -7.97 11.01
C ARG A 536 -22.20 -8.55 10.77
N GLN A 537 -23.17 -8.31 11.64
CA GLN A 537 -24.54 -8.82 11.48
C GLN A 537 -25.35 -7.99 10.47
N CYS A 538 -25.04 -6.70 10.33
CA CYS A 538 -25.65 -5.82 9.34
C CYS A 538 -24.64 -5.09 8.44
N PRO A 539 -23.82 -5.84 7.67
CA PRO A 539 -22.80 -5.27 6.80
C PRO A 539 -23.43 -4.87 5.47
N ALA A 540 -24.18 -3.76 5.43
CA ALA A 540 -24.76 -3.26 4.19
C ALA A 540 -24.10 -1.95 3.77
N SER A 541 -23.62 -1.90 2.52
CA SER A 541 -23.10 -0.66 1.92
C SER A 541 -24.20 0.33 1.55
N ASP A 542 -25.43 -0.16 1.38
CA ASP A 542 -26.57 0.60 0.88
C ASP A 542 -27.89 0.02 1.41
N CYS A 543 -28.97 0.77 1.16
CA CYS A 543 -30.30 0.44 1.65
C CYS A 543 -30.83 -0.87 1.06
N ASP A 544 -30.62 -1.12 -0.23
CA ASP A 544 -31.17 -2.30 -0.91
C ASP A 544 -30.53 -3.59 -0.38
N LYS A 545 -29.19 -3.58 -0.22
CA LYS A 545 -28.48 -4.67 0.46
C LYS A 545 -28.96 -4.84 1.89
N CYS A 546 -29.16 -3.76 2.64
CA CYS A 546 -29.65 -3.84 4.02
C CYS A 546 -31.04 -4.48 4.10
N VAL A 547 -31.95 -4.09 3.22
CA VAL A 547 -33.31 -4.64 3.15
C VAL A 547 -33.26 -6.12 2.78
N SER A 548 -32.36 -6.52 1.87
CA SER A 548 -32.20 -7.93 1.48
C SER A 548 -31.75 -8.85 2.63
N LEU A 549 -31.10 -8.31 3.66
CA LEU A 549 -30.63 -9.09 4.82
C LEU A 549 -31.77 -9.46 5.79
N GLY A 550 -32.91 -8.79 5.73
CA GLY A 550 -34.15 -9.08 6.49
C GLY A 550 -34.08 -8.93 8.02
N SER A 551 -32.90 -9.03 8.61
CA SER A 551 -32.59 -8.94 10.04
C SER A 551 -31.96 -7.59 10.43
N CYS A 552 -31.88 -6.68 9.46
CA CYS A 552 -31.22 -5.39 9.58
C CYS A 552 -32.20 -4.25 9.28
N VAL A 553 -32.13 -3.19 10.09
CA VAL A 553 -32.90 -1.97 9.86
C VAL A 553 -31.94 -0.87 9.41
N TRP A 554 -32.17 -0.34 8.22
CA TRP A 554 -31.43 0.82 7.73
C TRP A 554 -31.90 2.08 8.46
N THR A 555 -31.19 2.50 9.51
CA THR A 555 -31.51 3.72 10.24
C THR A 555 -30.59 4.87 9.87
N ARG A 556 -31.15 5.96 9.33
CA ARG A 556 -30.44 7.26 9.17
C ARG A 556 -30.13 7.98 10.50
N GLN A 557 -30.36 7.34 11.65
CA GLN A 557 -30.41 8.01 12.94
C GLN A 557 -29.02 8.38 13.47
N VAL A 558 -28.73 9.67 13.29
CA VAL A 558 -28.05 10.58 14.23
C VAL A 558 -28.02 10.02 15.65
N LEU A 559 -26.82 9.89 16.21
CA LEU A 559 -26.60 9.93 17.65
C LEU A 559 -27.30 11.18 18.21
N LEU A 560 -28.47 11.00 18.82
CA LEU A 560 -29.09 11.97 19.72
C LEU A 560 -28.23 12.05 20.99
N SER A 561 -27.02 12.61 20.91
CA SER A 561 -26.36 13.15 22.09
C SER A 561 -27.00 14.49 22.39
N ARG A 562 -27.84 14.54 23.43
CA ARG A 562 -28.34 15.79 24.04
C ARG A 562 -27.16 16.65 24.48
N LYS A 563 -26.69 17.56 23.62
CA LYS A 563 -26.01 18.83 23.92
C LYS A 563 -25.69 19.50 22.58
N PHE A 564 -25.97 20.79 22.48
CA PHE A 564 -25.94 21.67 21.29
C PHE A 564 -27.27 21.88 20.56
N LEU A 565 -28.22 22.45 21.30
CA LEU A 565 -29.21 23.40 20.76
C LEU A 565 -28.83 24.79 21.31
N SER A 566 -28.14 25.60 20.52
CA SER A 566 -28.35 27.05 20.43
C SER A 566 -27.44 27.63 19.34
N SER A 567 -27.96 28.64 18.64
CA SER A 567 -27.36 29.35 17.51
C SER A 567 -27.47 28.65 16.15
N PHE A 568 -28.62 28.80 15.49
CA PHE A 568 -28.77 29.77 14.39
C PHE A 568 -30.20 29.65 13.83
N TYR A 569 -31.06 30.59 14.23
CA TYR A 569 -32.29 30.94 13.53
C TYR A 569 -31.94 31.96 12.44
N GLY A 570 -32.45 31.78 11.22
CA GLY A 570 -32.39 32.82 10.19
C GLY A 570 -32.72 32.37 8.76
N LEU A 571 -34.03 32.36 8.45
CA LEU A 571 -34.66 32.61 7.13
C LEU A 571 -34.84 31.47 6.08
N TRP A 572 -35.95 30.74 6.27
CA TRP A 572 -37.13 30.54 5.39
C TRP A 572 -37.05 29.97 3.94
N TYR A 573 -37.66 28.76 3.79
CA TYR A 573 -38.63 28.23 2.80
C TYR A 573 -38.42 28.51 1.27
N ALA A 574 -38.43 27.53 0.35
CA ALA A 574 -39.48 26.52 0.13
C ALA A 574 -39.08 25.31 -0.77
N TYR A 575 -39.54 24.12 -0.33
CA TYR A 575 -40.10 22.94 -1.04
C TYR A 575 -39.33 22.04 -2.05
N TYR A 576 -39.00 20.84 -1.53
CA TYR A 576 -39.12 19.46 -2.08
C TYR A 576 -38.53 19.09 -3.46
N HIS A 577 -37.37 18.42 -3.43
CA HIS A 577 -37.22 17.00 -3.79
C HIS A 577 -35.90 16.48 -3.19
N TYR A 578 -36.00 15.67 -2.13
CA TYR A 578 -34.86 15.08 -1.44
C TYR A 578 -34.38 13.81 -2.15
N ALA A 579 -33.41 13.95 -3.05
CA ALA A 579 -32.48 12.89 -3.41
C ALA A 579 -31.12 13.28 -2.81
N ILE A 580 -30.71 12.62 -1.72
CA ILE A 580 -29.34 12.77 -1.21
C ILE A 580 -28.44 11.98 -2.18
N TYR A 581 -28.09 12.62 -3.28
CA TYR A 581 -26.92 12.23 -4.06
C TYR A 581 -25.71 12.38 -3.13
N ILE A 582 -24.98 11.29 -2.95
CA ILE A 582 -23.61 11.30 -2.42
C ILE A 582 -22.77 12.06 -3.46
N ARG A 583 -22.80 13.38 -3.35
CA ARG A 583 -21.92 14.32 -4.04
C ARG A 583 -20.86 14.76 -3.04
N VAL A 584 -20.16 13.78 -2.47
CA VAL A 584 -19.00 14.01 -1.61
C VAL A 584 -17.76 13.81 -2.49
N ASP A 585 -17.14 14.94 -2.84
CA ASP A 585 -15.72 15.10 -3.16
C ASP A 585 -15.02 14.22 -4.21
N VAL A 586 -15.74 13.42 -5.00
CA VAL A 586 -15.13 12.80 -6.19
C VAL A 586 -14.84 13.88 -7.27
N TYR A 587 -15.62 14.95 -7.32
CA TYR A 587 -15.41 16.06 -8.28
C TYR A 587 -14.27 17.02 -7.92
N GLN A 588 -13.81 17.09 -6.66
CA GLN A 588 -12.61 17.87 -6.27
C GLN A 588 -11.32 17.04 -6.29
N VAL A 589 -11.42 15.72 -6.45
CA VAL A 589 -10.27 14.83 -6.64
C VAL A 589 -9.96 14.63 -8.14
N ILE A 590 -10.89 15.00 -9.03
CA ILE A 590 -10.85 14.73 -10.47
C ILE A 590 -10.76 16.00 -11.35
N HIS A 591 -10.84 17.22 -10.77
CA HIS A 591 -10.60 18.48 -11.49
C HIS A 591 -9.41 19.26 -10.94
#